data_AF-A0A7C2SPR8-F1
#
_entry.id   AF-A0A7C2SPR8-F1
#
_cell.length_a   1.000
_cell.length_b   1.000
_cell.length_c   1.000
_cell.angle_alpha   90.00
_cell.angle_beta   90.00
_cell.angle_gamma   90.00
#
_symmetry.space_group_name_H-M   'P 1'
#
loop_
_entity.id
_entity.type
_entity.pdbx_description
1 polymer ?
#
loop_
_entity_poly.entity_id
_entity_poly.type
_entity_poly.pdbx_seq_one_letter_code
_entity_poly.pdbx_strand_id
1 'polypeptide(L)'
;QAGGRGLPWVQVRALNRMATGGLLPHRTLVLTLPVSQALTRARNRASTQASNRRFEDEAEAFHRRVARAFQRLATQEPQRVRLVDGRGSTSQVHARVLKELSELLP
;
A
#
# COMPACT_ATOMS: atom_id res chain seq x y z
N GLN A 1 3.43 2.72 10.12
CA GLN A 1 4.06 2.09 8.93
C GLN A 1 5.44 1.54 9.30
N ALA A 2 5.56 0.22 9.47
CA ALA A 2 6.82 -0.43 9.90
C ALA A 2 8.00 -0.12 8.97
N GLY A 3 7.81 -0.32 7.66
CA GLY A 3 8.83 -0.03 6.66
C GLY A 3 9.24 1.45 6.60
N GLY A 4 8.29 2.37 6.74
CA GLY A 4 8.57 3.81 6.74
C GLY A 4 9.35 4.27 7.98
N ARG A 5 9.05 3.69 9.14
CA ARG A 5 9.64 4.05 10.45
C ARG A 5 10.80 3.14 10.90
N GLY A 6 11.21 2.18 10.07
CA GLY A 6 12.34 1.29 10.39
C GLY A 6 12.08 0.31 11.54
N LEU A 7 10.81 0.03 11.85
CA LEU A 7 10.47 -0.87 12.96
C LEU A 7 10.85 -2.32 12.62
N PRO A 8 11.30 -3.13 13.60
CA PRO A 8 11.63 -4.53 13.37
C PRO A 8 10.42 -5.32 12.86
N TRP A 9 10.58 -5.96 11.69
CA TRP A 9 9.48 -6.67 11.02
C TRP A 9 8.91 -7.83 11.83
N VAL A 10 9.77 -8.52 12.58
CA VAL A 10 9.37 -9.64 13.45
C VAL A 10 8.39 -9.17 14.53
N GLN A 11 8.71 -8.06 15.19
CA GLN A 11 7.87 -7.50 16.25
C GLN A 11 6.52 -7.04 15.70
N VAL A 12 6.52 -6.35 14.56
CA VAL A 12 5.27 -5.88 13.93
C VAL A 12 4.41 -7.06 13.48
N ARG A 13 5.00 -8.13 12.91
CA ARG A 13 4.24 -9.34 12.56
C ARG A 13 3.65 -10.03 13.77
N ALA A 14 4.40 -10.13 14.88
CA ALA A 14 3.91 -10.71 16.13
C ALA A 14 2.72 -9.92 16.68
N LEU A 15 2.83 -8.59 16.74
CA LEU A 15 1.73 -7.71 17.16
C LEU A 15 0.50 -7.84 16.27
N ASN A 16 0.68 -7.82 14.94
CA ASN A 16 -0.43 -8.01 14.01
C ASN A 16 -1.11 -9.37 14.22
N ARG A 17 -0.34 -10.45 14.37
CA ARG A 17 -0.88 -11.80 14.61
C ARG A 17 -1.68 -11.86 15.90
N MET A 18 -1.18 -11.25 16.98
CA MET A 18 -1.90 -11.15 18.25
C MET A 18 -3.20 -10.36 18.09
N ALA A 19 -3.14 -9.20 17.45
CA ALA A 19 -4.29 -8.30 17.28
C ALA A 19 -5.39 -8.88 16.38
N THR A 20 -5.03 -9.67 15.36
CA THR A 20 -6.00 -10.25 14.41
C THR A 20 -6.39 -11.70 14.72
N GLY A 21 -5.89 -12.29 15.81
CA GLY A 21 -6.03 -13.73 16.07
C GLY A 21 -5.39 -14.60 14.98
N GLY A 22 -4.41 -14.06 14.25
CA GLY A 22 -3.77 -14.72 13.12
C GLY A 22 -4.51 -14.62 11.78
N LEU A 23 -5.65 -13.92 11.73
CA LEU A 23 -6.34 -13.67 10.47
C LEU A 23 -5.47 -12.83 9.54
N LEU A 24 -5.40 -13.27 8.28
CA LEU A 24 -4.74 -12.59 7.19
C LEU A 24 -5.76 -12.38 6.04
N PRO A 25 -5.66 -11.27 5.29
CA PRO A 25 -6.44 -11.11 4.08
C PRO A 25 -6.14 -12.22 3.08
N HIS A 26 -7.17 -12.82 2.49
CA HIS A 26 -7.04 -13.73 1.34
C HIS A 26 -6.37 -13.04 0.14
N ARG A 27 -6.58 -11.72 -0.01
CA ARG A 27 -5.96 -10.86 -1.02
C ARG A 27 -5.56 -9.52 -0.43
N THR A 28 -4.43 -8.99 -0.87
CA THR A 28 -3.98 -7.63 -0.61
C THR A 28 -3.49 -7.03 -1.91
N LEU A 29 -4.17 -5.98 -2.39
CA LEU A 29 -3.78 -5.26 -3.60
C LEU A 29 -2.95 -4.04 -3.23
N VAL A 30 -1.72 -3.99 -3.73
CA VAL A 30 -0.80 -2.87 -3.54
C VAL A 30 -0.82 -2.03 -4.81
N LEU A 31 -1.44 -0.85 -4.74
CA LEU A 31 -1.39 0.11 -5.84
C LEU A 31 0.01 0.76 -5.89
N THR A 32 0.73 0.51 -6.98
CA THR A 32 2.08 1.02 -7.19
C THR A 32 2.09 2.22 -8.13
N LEU A 33 2.90 3.22 -7.80
CA LEU A 33 3.06 4.44 -8.58
C LEU A 33 4.45 5.02 -8.26
N PRO A 34 5.12 5.72 -9.18
CA PRO A 34 6.28 6.53 -8.82
C PRO A 34 5.96 7.45 -7.63
N VAL A 35 6.85 7.47 -6.62
CA VAL A 35 6.61 8.19 -5.35
C VAL A 35 6.32 9.67 -5.59
N SER A 36 7.02 10.31 -6.52
CA SER A 36 6.79 11.70 -6.89
C SER A 36 5.35 11.95 -7.37
N GLN A 37 4.84 11.10 -8.27
CA GLN A 37 3.45 11.19 -8.73
C GLN A 37 2.45 10.93 -7.60
N ALA A 38 2.80 10.04 -6.66
CA ALA A 38 1.91 9.68 -5.54
C ALA A 38 1.76 10.86 -4.58
N LEU A 39 2.88 11.54 -4.29
CA LEU A 39 2.91 12.75 -3.47
C LEU A 39 2.15 13.90 -4.13
N THR A 40 2.31 14.11 -5.44
CA THR A 40 1.53 15.12 -6.17
C THR A 40 0.02 14.84 -6.05
N ARG A 41 -0.40 13.59 -6.25
CA ARG A 41 -1.82 13.21 -6.08
C ARG A 41 -2.32 13.40 -4.65
N ALA A 42 -1.50 13.09 -3.64
CA ALA A 42 -1.86 13.27 -2.24
C ALA A 42 -2.04 14.76 -1.89
N ARG A 43 -1.11 15.62 -2.32
CA ARG A 43 -1.16 17.08 -2.12
C ARG A 43 -2.39 17.70 -2.79
N ASN A 44 -2.71 17.30 -4.02
CA ASN A 44 -3.89 17.79 -4.73
C ASN A 44 -5.21 17.38 -4.06
N ARG A 45 -5.26 16.24 -3.36
CA ARG A 45 -6.44 15.89 -2.54
C ARG A 45 -6.50 16.73 -1.27
N ALA A 46 -5.35 16.96 -0.63
CA ALA A 46 -5.25 17.72 0.62
C ALA A 46 -5.54 19.22 0.47
N SER A 47 -5.49 19.79 -0.75
CA SER A 47 -5.97 21.15 -1.01
C SER A 47 -7.50 21.24 -1.09
N THR A 48 -8.18 20.12 -1.29
CA THR A 48 -9.66 20.05 -1.40
C THR A 48 -10.35 19.57 -0.13
N GLN A 49 -9.62 18.96 0.81
CA GLN A 49 -10.15 18.47 2.08
C GLN A 49 -9.17 18.74 3.23
N ALA A 50 -9.67 19.30 4.34
CA ALA A 50 -8.93 19.46 5.59
C ALA A 50 -8.60 18.08 6.17
N SER A 51 -7.47 17.52 5.74
CA SER A 51 -7.00 16.19 6.11
C SER A 51 -5.76 16.31 6.99
N ASN A 52 -5.67 15.44 7.99
CA ASN A 52 -4.53 15.37 8.92
C ASN A 52 -3.27 14.94 8.15
N ARG A 53 -2.36 15.88 7.89
CA ARG A 53 -1.20 15.73 6.99
C ARG A 53 0.01 14.99 7.58
N ARG A 54 -0.16 14.33 8.72
CA ARG A 54 0.94 13.76 9.51
C ARG A 54 1.85 12.80 8.71
N PHE A 55 1.34 12.13 7.67
CA PHE A 55 2.14 11.22 6.84
C PHE A 55 2.51 11.81 5.48
N GLU A 56 1.73 12.74 4.96
CA GLU A 56 1.94 13.45 3.70
C GLU A 56 3.08 14.47 3.80
N ASP A 57 3.32 14.99 5.00
CA ASP A 57 4.39 15.93 5.31
C ASP A 57 5.73 15.23 5.62
N GLU A 58 5.75 13.89 5.63
CA GLU A 58 7.00 13.12 5.80
C GLU A 58 7.89 13.24 4.54
N ALA A 59 9.21 13.15 4.73
CA ALA A 59 10.17 13.31 3.63
C ALA A 59 9.99 12.23 2.54
N GLU A 60 10.34 12.53 1.29
CA GLU A 60 10.25 11.58 0.17
C GLU A 60 10.95 10.23 0.47
N ALA A 61 12.06 10.26 1.22
CA ALA A 61 12.76 9.07 1.66
C ALA A 61 11.88 8.11 2.50
N PHE A 62 10.98 8.64 3.34
CA PHE A 62 10.00 7.85 4.08
C PHE A 62 9.06 7.12 3.11
N HIS A 63 8.48 7.83 2.14
CA HIS A 63 7.58 7.23 1.15
C HIS A 63 8.29 6.19 0.27
N ARG A 64 9.55 6.41 -0.10
CA ARG A 64 10.37 5.40 -0.79
C ARG A 64 10.57 4.15 0.07
N ARG A 65 10.83 4.29 1.37
CA ARG A 65 10.93 3.13 2.28
C ARG A 65 9.61 2.38 2.41
N VAL A 66 8.48 3.09 2.48
CA VAL A 66 7.14 2.47 2.49
C VAL A 66 6.88 1.71 1.19
N ALA A 67 7.16 2.30 0.03
CA ALA A 67 6.97 1.65 -1.27
C ALA A 67 7.81 0.36 -1.38
N ARG A 68 9.10 0.42 -1.02
CA ARG A 68 9.98 -0.76 -1.00
C ARG A 68 9.49 -1.86 -0.07
N ALA A 69 8.95 -1.49 1.09
CA ALA A 69 8.41 -2.45 2.05
C ALA A 69 7.21 -3.23 1.48
N PHE A 70 6.30 -2.56 0.78
CA PHE A 70 5.18 -3.24 0.12
C PHE A 70 5.61 -4.10 -1.07
N GLN A 71 6.58 -3.63 -1.87
CA GLN A 71 7.15 -4.45 -2.95
C GLN A 71 7.77 -5.74 -2.40
N ARG A 72 8.56 -5.63 -1.33
CA ARG A 72 9.15 -6.80 -0.68
C ARG A 72 8.07 -7.74 -0.13
N LEU A 73 6.99 -7.22 0.45
CA LEU A 73 5.88 -8.03 0.92
C LEU A 73 5.21 -8.80 -0.23
N ALA A 74 5.05 -8.16 -1.39
CA ALA A 74 4.53 -8.83 -2.58
C ALA A 74 5.44 -9.95 -3.09
N THR A 75 6.75 -9.77 -3.02
CA THR A 75 7.72 -10.82 -3.34
C THR A 75 7.72 -11.97 -2.32
N GLN A 76 7.57 -11.66 -1.03
CA GLN A 76 7.59 -12.67 0.05
C GLN A 76 6.29 -13.46 0.15
N GLU A 77 5.16 -12.85 -0.20
CA GLU A 77 3.83 -13.45 -0.04
C GLU A 77 3.03 -13.38 -1.35
N PRO A 78 3.58 -13.90 -2.47
CA PRO A 78 3.00 -13.73 -3.80
C PRO A 78 1.64 -14.40 -3.91
N GLN A 79 1.31 -15.41 -3.11
CA GLN A 79 -0.01 -16.08 -3.21
C GLN A 79 -1.18 -15.14 -2.86
N ARG A 80 -0.97 -14.17 -1.96
CA ARG A 80 -2.04 -13.27 -1.47
C ARG A 80 -1.80 -11.80 -1.77
N VAL A 81 -0.57 -11.37 -2.00
CA VAL A 81 -0.24 -9.95 -2.24
C VAL A 81 0.05 -9.71 -3.71
N ARG A 82 -0.75 -8.86 -4.35
CA ARG A 82 -0.63 -8.51 -5.78
C ARG A 82 -0.28 -7.04 -5.95
N LEU A 83 0.67 -6.75 -6.85
CA LEU A 83 0.99 -5.39 -7.25
C LEU A 83 0.07 -4.98 -8.41
N VAL A 84 -0.56 -3.82 -8.30
CA VAL A 84 -1.41 -3.24 -9.35
C VAL A 84 -0.80 -1.92 -9.78
N ASP A 85 -0.67 -1.71 -11.10
CA ASP A 85 -0.22 -0.42 -11.63
C ASP A 85 -1.30 0.66 -11.37
N GLY A 86 -0.95 1.65 -10.56
CA GLY A 86 -1.79 2.78 -10.21
C GLY A 86 -1.72 3.96 -11.17
N ARG A 87 -0.95 3.88 -12.28
CA ARG A 87 -0.88 4.93 -13.31
C ARG A 87 -2.15 4.96 -14.16
N GLY A 88 -2.45 6.12 -14.73
CA GLY A 88 -3.65 6.33 -15.54
C GLY A 88 -4.85 6.87 -14.75
N SER A 89 -6.03 6.81 -15.38
CA SER A 89 -7.29 7.27 -14.81
C SER A 89 -7.84 6.32 -13.75
N THR A 90 -8.75 6.81 -12.91
CA THR A 90 -9.42 5.99 -11.88
C THR A 90 -10.10 4.76 -12.51
N SER A 91 -10.77 4.92 -13.65
CA SER A 91 -11.42 3.80 -14.35
C SER A 91 -10.43 2.75 -14.85
N GLN A 92 -9.25 3.16 -15.33
CA GLN A 92 -8.21 2.22 -15.76
C GLN A 92 -7.63 1.43 -14.57
N VAL A 93 -7.37 2.10 -13.45
CA VAL A 93 -6.88 1.44 -12.23
C VAL A 93 -7.95 0.51 -11.67
N HIS A 94 -9.21 0.94 -11.67
CA HIS A 94 -10.34 0.12 -11.23
C HIS A 94 -10.48 -1.17 -12.04
N ALA A 95 -10.37 -1.10 -13.37
CA ALA A 95 -10.40 -2.30 -14.21
C ALA A 95 -9.28 -3.29 -13.87
N ARG A 96 -8.07 -2.80 -13.56
CA ARG A 96 -6.96 -3.66 -13.12
C ARG A 96 -7.22 -4.28 -11.75
N VAL A 97 -7.79 -3.52 -10.81
CA VAL A 97 -8.19 -4.02 -9.50
C VAL A 97 -9.22 -5.14 -9.64
N LEU A 98 -10.25 -4.96 -10.46
CA LEU A 98 -11.27 -5.98 -10.70
C LEU A 98 -10.68 -7.26 -11.31
N LYS A 99 -9.73 -7.12 -12.24
CA LYS A 99 -9.01 -8.27 -12.82
C LYS A 99 -8.28 -9.11 -11.76
N GLU A 100 -7.67 -8.48 -10.76
CA GLU A 100 -6.99 -9.20 -9.67
C GLU A 100 -7.97 -9.83 -8.66
N LEU A 101 -9.21 -9.35 -8.62
CA LEU A 101 -10.27 -9.87 -7.75
C LEU A 101 -11.09 -10.97 -8.39
N SER A 102 -11.22 -10.99 -9.72
CA SER A 102 -12.01 -12.01 -10.43
C SER A 102 -11.50 -13.43 -10.20
N GLU A 103 -10.23 -13.60 -9.82
CA GLU A 103 -9.68 -14.92 -9.42
C GLU A 103 -10.25 -15.45 -8.08
N LEU A 104 -10.95 -14.61 -7.31
CA LEU A 104 -11.43 -14.92 -5.95
C LEU A 104 -12.94 -14.85 -5.81
N LEU A 105 -13.63 -14.38 -6.84
CA LEU A 105 -15.08 -14.23 -6.85
C LEU A 105 -15.67 -15.31 -7.76
N PRO A 106 -16.77 -15.97 -7.34
CA PRO A 106 -17.48 -16.94 -8.17
C PRO A 106 -18.12 -16.31 -9.40
#